data_AF-A0A920CNY7-F1
#
_entry.id   AF-A0A920CNY7-F1
#
_cell.length_a   1.000
_cell.length_b   1.000
_cell.length_c   1.000
_cell.angle_alpha   90.00
_cell.angle_beta   90.00
_cell.angle_gamma   90.00
#
_symmetry.space_group_name_H-M   'P 1'
#
loop_
_entity.id
_entity.type
_entity.pdbx_description
1 polymer ?
#
loop_
_entity_poly.entity_id
_entity_poly.type
_entity_poly.pdbx_seq_one_letter_code
_entity_poly.pdbx_strand_id
1 'polypeptide(L)'
;MSHNNLKNIEPRAEIQWFAQQMETKLRENDWKGGWKDCRIQYLLEKLDEEVHELSGCISNEEAIKEAADVANIAMMIADLCREEKGRAI
;
A
#
# COMPACT_ATOMS: atom_id res chain seq x y z
N MET A 1 30.87 -0.39 -20.80
CA MET A 1 29.45 -0.42 -20.43
C MET A 1 29.32 0.15 -19.04
N SER A 2 28.69 1.33 -18.92
CA SER A 2 28.61 2.10 -17.68
C SER A 2 27.75 1.35 -16.65
N HIS A 3 28.31 1.10 -15.48
CA HIS A 3 27.58 0.54 -14.35
C HIS A 3 26.65 1.65 -13.84
N ASN A 4 25.35 1.47 -14.08
CA ASN A 4 24.33 2.44 -13.67
C ASN A 4 24.35 2.52 -12.14
N ASN A 5 24.78 3.66 -11.62
CA ASN A 5 24.91 3.93 -10.20
C ASN A 5 23.51 4.21 -9.63
N LEU A 6 22.76 3.17 -9.27
CA LEU A 6 21.42 3.24 -8.66
C LEU A 6 21.43 3.81 -7.22
N LYS A 7 22.41 4.65 -6.89
CA LYS A 7 22.49 5.28 -5.58
C LYS A 7 21.72 6.60 -5.66
N ASN A 8 20.49 6.55 -5.13
CA ASN A 8 19.52 7.63 -4.92
C ASN A 8 18.54 7.82 -6.09
N ILE A 9 17.47 7.03 -6.10
CA ILE A 9 16.29 7.26 -6.95
C ILE A 9 15.35 8.19 -6.19
N GLU A 10 15.31 9.46 -6.59
CA GLU A 10 14.27 10.38 -6.13
C GLU A 10 12.93 10.02 -6.79
N PRO A 11 11.84 9.80 -6.04
CA PRO A 11 10.54 9.50 -6.62
C PRO A 11 10.03 10.66 -7.48
N ARG A 12 9.38 10.34 -8.61
CA ARG A 12 8.67 11.32 -9.44
C ARG A 12 7.50 11.97 -8.67
N ALA A 13 7.05 13.14 -9.12
CA ALA A 13 6.00 13.92 -8.46
C ALA A 13 4.70 13.13 -8.24
N GLU A 14 4.32 12.26 -9.17
CA GLU A 14 3.11 11.43 -9.07
C GLU A 14 3.22 10.41 -7.92
N ILE A 15 4.41 9.82 -7.72
CA ILE A 15 4.65 8.89 -6.61
C ILE A 15 4.63 9.64 -5.28
N GLN A 16 5.21 10.84 -5.23
CA GLN A 16 5.20 11.67 -4.02
C GLN A 16 3.78 12.10 -3.65
N TRP A 17 2.98 12.56 -4.62
CA TRP A 17 1.60 12.95 -4.40
C TRP A 17 0.75 11.75 -3.94
N PHE A 18 0.92 10.59 -4.58
CA PHE A 18 0.15 9.41 -4.22
C PHE A 18 0.54 8.85 -2.84
N ALA A 19 1.83 8.91 -2.49
CA ALA A 19 2.28 8.56 -1.14
C ALA A 19 1.63 9.44 -0.04
N GLN A 20 1.30 10.70 -0.35
CA GLN A 20 0.53 11.54 0.58
C GLN A 20 -0.93 11.07 0.71
N GLN A 21 -1.54 10.58 -0.36
CA GLN A 21 -2.91 10.00 -0.28
C GLN A 21 -2.90 8.71 0.56
N MET A 22 -1.90 7.85 0.33
CA MET A 22 -1.63 6.65 1.13
C MET A 22 -1.50 6.99 2.62
N GLU A 23 -0.67 7.97 2.98
CA GLU A 23 -0.44 8.41 4.36
C GLU A 23 -1.72 8.97 5.01
N THR A 24 -2.50 9.79 4.31
CA THR A 24 -3.79 10.29 4.82
C THR A 24 -4.70 9.13 5.24
N LYS A 25 -4.83 8.11 4.38
CA LYS A 25 -5.65 6.92 4.64
C LYS A 25 -5.13 6.05 5.77
N LEU A 26 -3.81 5.93 5.94
CA LEU A 26 -3.22 5.24 7.09
C LEU A 26 -3.58 5.96 8.39
N ARG A 27 -3.45 7.29 8.44
CA ARG A 27 -3.78 8.10 9.62
C ARG A 27 -5.25 8.01 10.02
N GLU A 28 -6.15 8.01 9.05
CA GLU A 28 -7.59 7.79 9.30
C GLU A 28 -7.85 6.42 9.99
N ASN A 29 -6.97 5.45 9.77
CA ASN A 29 -7.06 4.08 10.27
C ASN A 29 -6.12 3.78 11.45
N ASP A 30 -5.37 4.75 11.98
CA ASP A 30 -4.39 4.53 13.07
C ASP A 30 -5.00 3.87 14.31
N TRP A 31 -6.28 4.14 14.57
CA TRP A 31 -7.04 3.53 15.68
C TRP A 31 -7.16 2.00 15.59
N LYS A 32 -6.87 1.39 14.43
CA LYS A 32 -6.88 -0.08 14.21
C LYS A 32 -5.60 -0.78 14.70
N GLY A 33 -4.55 -0.05 15.08
CA GLY A 33 -3.34 -0.62 15.71
C GLY A 33 -2.23 -1.08 14.75
N GLY A 34 -2.30 -0.74 13.47
CA GLY A 34 -1.27 -1.06 12.46
C GLY A 34 -1.31 -2.50 11.92
N TRP A 35 -0.26 -2.91 11.19
CA TRP A 35 -0.24 -4.18 10.43
C TRP A 35 0.89 -5.15 10.79
N LYS A 36 1.77 -4.78 11.73
CA LYS A 36 3.02 -5.53 12.00
C LYS A 36 2.80 -6.95 12.54
N ASP A 37 1.63 -7.23 13.12
CA ASP A 37 1.22 -8.55 13.64
C ASP A 37 0.16 -9.24 12.77
N CYS A 38 -0.20 -8.65 11.62
CA CYS A 38 -1.16 -9.26 10.71
C CYS A 38 -0.57 -10.49 10.00
N ARG A 39 -1.42 -11.48 9.72
CA ARG A 39 -1.06 -12.59 8.83
C ARG A 39 -1.15 -12.12 7.38
N ILE A 40 -0.22 -12.54 6.52
CA ILE A 40 -0.26 -12.21 5.08
C ILE A 40 -1.59 -12.63 4.45
N GLN A 41 -2.11 -13.81 4.79
CA GLN A 41 -3.40 -14.29 4.29
C GLN A 41 -4.55 -13.30 4.56
N TYR A 42 -4.61 -12.74 5.78
CA TYR A 42 -5.61 -11.74 6.12
C TYR A 42 -5.44 -10.45 5.30
N LEU A 43 -4.20 -10.02 5.06
CA LEU A 43 -3.94 -8.85 4.22
C LEU A 43 -4.25 -9.11 2.75
N LEU A 44 -4.08 -10.34 2.25
CA LEU A 44 -4.49 -10.71 0.88
C LEU A 44 -6.01 -10.69 0.72
N GLU A 45 -6.75 -11.15 1.74
CA GLU A 45 -8.22 -11.03 1.76
C GLU A 45 -8.64 -9.56 1.76
N LYS A 46 -7.98 -8.71 2.55
CA LYS A 46 -8.20 -7.25 2.49
C LYS A 46 -7.85 -6.65 1.14
N LEU A 47 -6.75 -7.07 0.52
CA LEU A 47 -6.37 -6.57 -0.80
C LEU A 47 -7.45 -6.86 -1.85
N ASP A 48 -8.06 -8.04 -1.81
CA ASP A 48 -9.15 -8.41 -2.70
C ASP A 48 -10.40 -7.56 -2.46
N GLU A 49 -10.74 -7.29 -1.19
CA GLU A 49 -11.81 -6.36 -0.82
C GLU A 49 -11.57 -4.95 -1.40
N GLU A 50 -10.40 -4.35 -1.18
CA GLU A 50 -10.08 -3.00 -1.66
C GLU A 50 -10.04 -2.91 -3.20
N VAL A 51 -9.61 -3.97 -3.89
CA VAL A 51 -9.65 -4.04 -5.36
C VAL A 51 -11.10 -4.08 -5.86
N HIS A 52 -11.99 -4.80 -5.16
CA HIS A 52 -13.41 -4.81 -5.49
C HIS A 52 -14.03 -3.41 -5.30
N GLU A 53 -13.72 -2.72 -4.20
CA GLU A 53 -14.19 -1.36 -3.93
C GLU A 53 -13.70 -0.38 -5.00
N LEU A 54 -12.41 -0.43 -5.36
CA LEU A 54 -11.84 0.37 -6.44
C LEU A 54 -12.54 0.13 -7.79
N SER A 55 -12.90 -1.12 -8.09
CA SER A 55 -13.61 -1.46 -9.33
C SER A 55 -15.04 -0.93 -9.38
N GLY A 56 -15.62 -0.64 -8.21
CA GLY A 56 -16.99 -0.14 -8.05
C GLY A 56 -17.10 1.38 -7.95
N CYS A 57 -15.99 2.13 -7.90
CA CYS A 57 -16.01 3.58 -7.77
C CYS A 57 -16.79 4.27 -8.91
N ILE A 58 -17.58 5.29 -8.57
CA ILE A 58 -18.35 6.08 -9.55
C ILE A 58 -17.80 7.50 -9.72
N SER A 59 -16.83 7.89 -8.90
CA SER A 59 -16.19 9.20 -8.93
C SER A 59 -14.66 9.11 -8.87
N ASN A 60 -13.99 10.16 -9.36
CA ASN A 60 -12.54 10.24 -9.30
C ASN A 60 -12.02 10.32 -7.86
N GLU A 61 -12.75 10.96 -6.95
CA GLU A 61 -12.32 11.08 -5.56
C GLU A 61 -12.34 9.72 -4.84
N GLU A 62 -13.41 8.94 -5.02
CA GLU A 62 -13.49 7.56 -4.52
C GLU A 62 -12.37 6.72 -5.13
N ALA A 63 -12.18 6.78 -6.45
CA ALA A 63 -11.13 5.99 -7.11
C ALA A 63 -9.72 6.31 -6.58
N ILE A 64 -9.43 7.57 -6.22
CA ILE A 64 -8.15 7.95 -5.61
C ILE A 64 -8.01 7.34 -4.21
N LYS A 65 -9.07 7.35 -3.40
CA LYS A 65 -9.07 6.81 -2.03
C LYS A 65 -8.91 5.29 -2.05
N GLU A 66 -9.69 4.58 -2.86
CA GLU A 66 -9.61 3.11 -2.89
C GLU A 66 -8.32 2.63 -3.56
N ALA A 67 -7.79 3.38 -4.54
CA ALA A 67 -6.45 3.08 -5.05
C ALA A 67 -5.38 3.22 -3.95
N ALA A 68 -5.50 4.22 -3.08
CA ALA A 68 -4.59 4.40 -1.95
C ALA A 68 -4.72 3.27 -0.92
N ASP A 69 -5.92 2.75 -0.67
CA ASP A 69 -6.12 1.58 0.21
C ASP A 69 -5.53 0.30 -0.39
N VAL A 70 -5.77 0.02 -1.67
CA VAL A 70 -5.10 -1.08 -2.40
C VAL A 70 -3.58 -0.99 -2.27
N ALA A 71 -3.02 0.21 -2.51
CA ALA A 71 -1.58 0.43 -2.41
C ALA A 71 -1.06 0.28 -0.97
N ASN A 72 -1.81 0.75 0.03
CA ASN A 72 -1.48 0.60 1.43
C ASN A 72 -1.43 -0.88 1.83
N ILE A 73 -2.44 -1.68 1.50
CA ILE A 73 -2.44 -3.11 1.81
C ILE A 73 -1.27 -3.83 1.12
N ALA A 74 -1.04 -3.54 -0.17
CA ALA A 74 0.11 -4.09 -0.90
C ALA A 74 1.46 -3.71 -0.23
N MET A 75 1.59 -2.47 0.22
CA MET A 75 2.76 -2.00 0.96
C MET A 75 2.92 -2.71 2.31
N MET A 76 1.85 -2.92 3.06
CA MET A 76 1.88 -3.66 4.34
C MET A 76 2.40 -5.09 4.15
N ILE A 77 1.94 -5.79 3.11
CA ILE A 77 2.43 -7.12 2.75
C ILE A 77 3.92 -7.07 2.41
N ALA A 78 4.33 -6.13 1.54
CA ALA A 78 5.73 -5.97 1.14
C ALA A 78 6.65 -5.68 2.34
N ASP A 79 6.19 -4.86 3.28
CA ASP A 79 6.89 -4.51 4.50
C ASP A 79 7.05 -5.72 5.45
N LEU A 80 6.01 -6.54 5.64
CA LEU A 80 6.12 -7.80 6.41
C LEU A 80 7.06 -8.81 5.74
N CYS A 81 7.01 -8.94 4.42
CA CYS A 81 7.91 -9.80 3.66
C CYS A 81 9.37 -9.33 3.77
N ARG A 82 9.62 -8.01 3.68
CA ARG A 82 10.97 -7.43 3.84
C ARG A 82 11.55 -7.70 5.23
N GLU A 83 10.71 -7.72 6.26
CA GLU A 83 11.14 -7.98 7.64
C GLU A 83 11.24 -9.47 8.00
N GLU A 84 10.98 -10.39 7.05
CA GLU A 84 10.89 -11.85 7.29
C GLU A 84 9.86 -12.24 8.39
N LYS A 85 8.99 -11.30 8.77
CA LYS A 85 7.86 -11.53 9.69
C LYS A 85 6.65 -12.11 8.96
N GLY A 86 6.66 -12.01 7.63
CA GLY A 86 5.73 -12.69 6.76
C GLY A 86 5.87 -14.20 6.90
N ARG A 87 5.12 -14.80 7.83
CA ARG A 87 4.85 -16.24 7.79
C ARG A 87 3.93 -16.49 6.61
N ALA A 88 4.52 -16.64 5.42
CA ALA A 88 3.93 -17.47 4.39
C ALA A 88 3.78 -18.86 5.02
N ILE A 89 2.58 -19.39 4.90
CA ILE A 89 2.25 -20.74 5.35
C ILE A 89 3.21 -21.74 4.68
#